data_AF-A0A817SIW9-F1
#
_entry.id   AF-A0A817SIW9-F1
#
_cell.length_a   1.000
_cell.length_b   1.000
_cell.length_c   1.000
_cell.angle_alpha   90.00
_cell.angle_beta   90.00
_cell.angle_gamma   90.00
#
_symmetry.space_group_name_H-M   'P 1'
#
loop_
_entity.id
_entity.type
_entity.pdbx_description
1 polymer ?
#
loop_
_entity_poly.entity_id
_entity_poly.type
_entity_poly.pdbx_seq_one_letter_code
_entity_poly.pdbx_strand_id
1 'polypeptide(L)'
;KLERLRSISNNEYIIYNRLINEYKLLNQMITNYNELNEQINECIVNILQYADNRSRMISPELDQRSPTDQLVQLNIYEIQIQEQLAIVEHHNLITSKFIQERIEQLRQDILSLKDEVESILEKENETTSIQIKIDLLIETLQNELDRQPTFSSLLTTDTFENYEKLSIIYLQSIHQLENELEKTIEQFQDTGLMHQYNNQLSQIKQQIIQIELNIKKHIEHLQQGLIEQNILQNKIHLIIEDLNDCESRLTNRITMKEYQIEQKLQ
;
A
#
# COMPACT_ATOMS: atom_id res chain seq x y z
N LYS A 1 45.99 64.04 -15.15
CA LYS A 1 44.54 64.24 -15.39
C LYS A 1 43.97 63.21 -16.38
N LEU A 2 44.60 63.02 -17.54
CA LEU A 2 44.22 62.00 -18.54
C LEU A 2 44.31 60.54 -18.04
N GLU A 3 45.34 60.18 -17.27
CA GLU A 3 45.46 58.82 -16.69
C GLU A 3 44.35 58.48 -15.70
N ARG A 4 43.95 59.43 -14.85
CA ARG A 4 42.78 59.26 -13.95
C ARG A 4 41.49 59.05 -14.72
N LEU A 5 41.27 59.78 -15.81
CA LEU A 5 40.08 59.60 -16.66
C LEU A 5 40.09 58.24 -17.36
N ARG A 6 41.25 57.76 -17.83
CA ARG A 6 41.41 56.41 -18.39
C ARG A 6 41.15 55.32 -17.36
N SER A 7 41.63 55.47 -16.12
CA SER A 7 41.39 54.45 -15.08
C SER A 7 39.91 54.39 -14.66
N ILE A 8 39.23 55.54 -14.57
CA ILE A 8 37.79 55.61 -14.26
C ILE A 8 36.99 54.93 -15.37
N SER A 9 37.26 55.27 -16.64
CA SER A 9 36.58 54.67 -17.79
C SER A 9 36.82 53.16 -17.90
N ASN A 10 38.04 52.67 -17.63
CA ASN A 10 38.33 51.23 -17.59
C ASN A 10 37.58 50.53 -16.44
N ASN A 11 37.50 51.15 -15.26
CA ASN A 11 36.79 50.57 -14.13
C ASN A 11 35.27 50.49 -14.40
N GLU A 12 34.68 51.53 -14.98
CA GLU A 12 33.27 51.51 -15.40
C GLU A 12 33.01 50.42 -16.44
N TYR A 13 33.88 50.29 -17.45
CA TYR A 13 33.78 49.23 -18.46
C TYR A 13 33.84 47.82 -17.86
N ILE A 14 34.71 47.58 -16.87
CA ILE A 14 34.81 46.29 -16.17
C ILE A 14 33.52 46.00 -15.38
N ILE A 15 32.99 47.01 -14.67
CA ILE A 15 31.75 46.88 -13.88
C ILE A 15 30.55 46.58 -14.81
N TYR A 16 30.42 47.30 -15.93
CA TYR A 16 29.36 47.07 -16.89
C TYR A 16 29.43 45.67 -17.51
N ASN A 17 30.61 45.20 -17.90
CA ASN A 17 30.76 43.84 -18.42
C ASN A 17 30.41 42.77 -17.38
N ARG A 18 30.78 42.98 -16.11
CA ARG A 18 30.37 42.10 -15.02
C ARG A 18 28.85 42.04 -14.89
N LEU A 19 28.18 43.20 -14.86
CA LEU A 19 26.72 43.28 -14.78
C LEU A 19 26.02 42.61 -15.97
N ILE A 20 26.55 42.78 -17.19
CA ILE A 20 26.02 42.12 -18.39
C ILE A 20 26.10 40.59 -18.25
N ASN A 21 27.21 40.06 -17.76
CA ASN A 21 27.38 38.62 -17.59
C ASN A 21 26.47 38.07 -16.47
N GLU A 22 26.37 38.79 -15.35
CA GLU A 22 25.45 38.49 -14.26
C GLU A 22 23.98 38.45 -14.75
N TYR A 23 23.58 39.40 -15.59
CA TYR A 23 22.23 39.45 -16.16
C TYR A 23 21.96 38.31 -17.16
N LYS A 24 22.95 37.96 -18.01
CA LYS A 24 22.84 36.81 -18.92
C LYS A 24 22.64 35.50 -18.15
N LEU A 25 23.40 35.31 -17.09
CA LEU A 25 23.28 34.13 -16.24
C LEU A 25 21.92 34.08 -15.54
N LEU A 26 21.44 35.19 -14.99
CA LEU A 26 20.10 35.27 -14.40
C LEU A 26 19.02 34.85 -15.39
N ASN A 27 19.06 35.36 -16.63
CA ASN A 27 18.08 34.97 -17.64
C ASN A 27 18.15 33.48 -17.98
N GLN A 28 19.36 32.90 -18.04
CA GLN A 28 19.52 31.47 -18.25
C GLN A 28 18.92 30.65 -17.10
N MET A 29 19.15 31.06 -15.84
CA MET A 29 18.56 30.39 -14.68
C MET A 29 17.03 30.47 -14.69
N ILE A 30 16.45 31.62 -15.07
CA ILE A 30 15.00 31.80 -15.21
C ILE A 30 14.44 30.90 -16.32
N THR A 31 15.11 30.83 -17.48
CA THR A 31 14.69 29.95 -18.58
C THR A 31 14.70 28.48 -18.14
N ASN A 32 15.79 28.02 -17.52
CA ASN A 32 15.89 26.65 -17.05
C ASN A 32 14.82 26.32 -16.00
N TYR A 33 14.51 27.25 -15.09
CA TYR A 33 13.44 27.08 -14.12
C TYR A 33 12.08 26.96 -14.79
N ASN A 34 11.75 27.85 -15.73
CA ASN A 34 10.46 27.83 -16.42
C ASN A 34 10.29 26.54 -17.23
N GLU A 35 11.33 26.09 -17.95
CA GLU A 35 11.30 24.82 -18.69
C GLU A 35 11.08 23.63 -17.76
N LEU A 36 11.80 23.58 -16.62
CA LEU A 36 11.64 22.51 -15.63
C LEU A 36 10.24 22.54 -15.00
N ASN A 37 9.74 23.73 -14.65
CA ASN A 37 8.41 23.91 -14.09
C ASN A 37 7.32 23.47 -15.08
N GLU A 38 7.44 23.80 -16.36
CA GLU A 38 6.51 23.34 -17.40
C GLU A 38 6.53 21.81 -17.54
N GLN A 39 7.71 21.20 -17.55
CA GLN A 39 7.87 19.74 -17.62
C GLN A 39 7.27 19.01 -16.40
N ILE A 40 7.46 19.57 -15.21
CA ILE A 40 6.86 19.04 -13.97
C ILE A 40 5.34 19.17 -14.04
N ASN A 41 4.82 20.34 -14.42
CA ASN A 41 3.38 20.54 -14.55
C ASN A 41 2.76 19.60 -15.59
N GLU A 42 3.42 19.39 -16.72
CA GLU A 42 2.97 18.42 -17.73
C GLU A 42 2.99 16.99 -17.18
N CYS A 43 4.03 16.62 -16.43
CA CYS A 43 4.14 15.32 -15.77
C CYS A 43 3.01 15.10 -14.75
N ILE A 44 2.75 16.10 -13.89
CA ILE A 44 1.64 16.08 -12.94
C ILE A 44 0.32 15.94 -13.69
N VAL A 45 0.07 16.76 -14.72
CA VAL A 45 -1.15 16.68 -15.54
C VAL A 45 -1.30 15.31 -16.20
N ASN A 46 -0.21 14.69 -16.67
CA ASN A 46 -0.26 13.36 -17.27
C ASN A 46 -0.61 12.28 -16.25
N ILE A 47 -0.09 12.38 -15.02
CA ILE A 47 -0.52 11.52 -13.90
C ILE A 47 -2.02 11.70 -13.66
N LEU A 48 -2.51 12.95 -13.66
CA LEU A 48 -3.92 13.29 -13.47
C LEU A 48 -4.84 12.84 -14.61
N GLN A 49 -4.41 12.91 -15.86
CA GLN A 49 -5.23 12.51 -17.01
C GLN A 49 -5.26 10.99 -17.15
N TYR A 50 -4.18 10.29 -16.81
CA TYR A 50 -4.16 8.83 -16.78
C TYR A 50 -5.14 8.29 -15.72
N ALA A 51 -5.26 8.97 -14.57
CA ALA A 51 -6.28 8.70 -13.55
C ALA A 51 -7.73 8.74 -14.08
N ASP A 52 -8.09 9.83 -14.77
CA ASP A 52 -9.47 10.09 -15.23
C ASP A 52 -9.88 9.12 -16.37
N ASN A 53 -8.95 8.80 -17.28
CA ASN A 53 -9.21 7.89 -18.40
C ASN A 53 -9.43 6.43 -17.94
N ARG A 54 -8.77 6.00 -16.85
CA ARG A 54 -8.96 4.65 -16.27
C ARG A 54 -10.32 4.51 -15.56
N SER A 55 -10.88 5.61 -15.05
CA SER A 55 -12.24 5.65 -14.47
C SER A 55 -13.32 5.49 -15.55
N ARG A 56 -13.04 5.89 -16.80
CA ARG A 56 -14.03 5.94 -17.90
C ARG A 56 -13.99 4.75 -18.87
N MET A 57 -13.01 3.86 -18.82
CA MET A 57 -12.91 2.73 -19.77
C MET A 57 -12.84 1.33 -19.13
N ILE A 58 -13.79 0.49 -19.54
CA ILE A 58 -13.87 -0.98 -19.31
C ILE A 58 -13.03 -1.73 -20.36
N SER A 59 -11.80 -1.32 -20.68
CA SER A 59 -10.98 -2.06 -21.66
C SER A 59 -9.52 -2.23 -21.21
N PRO A 60 -8.91 -3.43 -21.35
CA PRO A 60 -7.61 -3.76 -20.74
C PRO A 60 -6.38 -3.29 -21.53
N GLU A 61 -6.56 -2.53 -22.61
CA GLU A 61 -5.52 -2.36 -23.65
C GLU A 61 -4.78 -1.02 -23.63
N LEU A 62 -4.95 -0.18 -22.60
CA LEU A 62 -4.09 1.00 -22.41
C LEU A 62 -2.93 0.66 -21.46
N ASP A 63 -1.72 0.73 -22.01
CA ASP A 63 -0.42 0.38 -21.45
C ASP A 63 -0.29 0.58 -19.94
N GLN A 64 -0.26 -0.53 -19.20
CA GLN A 64 -0.09 -0.60 -17.74
C GLN A 64 1.24 -0.01 -17.22
N ARG A 65 2.11 0.56 -18.08
CA ARG A 65 3.42 1.13 -17.72
C ARG A 65 3.40 2.64 -17.42
N SER A 66 2.35 3.34 -17.83
CA SER A 66 2.31 4.82 -17.78
C SER A 66 2.42 5.48 -16.39
N PRO A 67 1.88 4.94 -15.27
CA PRO A 67 1.94 5.65 -13.97
C PRO A 67 3.32 5.56 -13.31
N THR A 68 3.94 4.37 -13.33
CA THR A 68 5.25 4.13 -12.72
C THR A 68 6.33 4.95 -13.41
N ASP A 69 6.28 5.07 -14.74
CA ASP A 69 7.25 5.85 -15.51
C ASP A 69 7.14 7.36 -15.22
N GLN A 70 5.93 7.89 -15.01
CA GLN A 70 5.73 9.31 -14.66
C GLN A 70 6.16 9.61 -13.22
N LEU A 71 6.01 8.67 -12.29
CA LEU A 71 6.53 8.81 -10.92
C LEU A 71 8.05 8.74 -10.84
N VAL A 72 8.66 7.85 -11.61
CA VAL A 72 10.12 7.84 -11.79
C VAL A 72 10.58 9.17 -12.38
N GLN A 73 9.82 9.73 -13.34
CA GLN A 73 10.11 11.03 -13.93
C GLN A 73 10.00 12.17 -12.90
N LEU A 74 9.01 12.15 -12.01
CA LEU A 74 8.87 13.12 -10.91
C LEU A 74 10.04 13.06 -9.92
N ASN A 75 10.52 11.86 -9.58
CA ASN A 75 11.74 11.69 -8.78
C ASN A 75 12.99 12.27 -9.49
N ILE A 76 13.08 12.12 -10.82
CA ILE A 76 14.17 12.73 -11.60
C ILE A 76 14.07 14.26 -11.54
N TYR A 77 12.86 14.80 -11.65
CA TYR A 77 12.64 16.25 -11.54
C TYR A 77 12.95 16.79 -10.15
N GLU A 78 12.68 16.05 -9.08
CA GLU A 78 13.08 16.42 -7.71
C GLU A 78 14.61 16.64 -7.63
N ILE A 79 15.40 15.73 -8.21
CA ILE A 79 16.86 15.86 -8.27
C ILE A 79 17.26 17.10 -9.08
N GLN A 80 16.62 17.35 -10.22
CA GLN A 80 16.89 18.53 -11.05
C GLN A 80 16.52 19.84 -10.35
N ILE A 81 15.45 19.87 -9.54
CA ILE A 81 15.09 21.00 -8.70
C ILE A 81 16.20 21.27 -7.67
N GLN A 82 16.72 20.23 -7.02
CA GLN A 82 17.84 20.36 -6.06
C GLN A 82 19.11 20.88 -6.74
N GLU A 83 19.41 20.42 -7.96
CA GLU A 83 20.53 20.93 -8.75
C GLU A 83 20.36 22.42 -9.10
N GLN A 84 19.16 22.83 -9.54
CA GLN A 84 18.87 24.24 -9.82
C GLN A 84 18.94 25.11 -8.56
N LEU A 85 18.44 24.62 -7.43
CA LEU A 85 18.53 25.31 -6.15
C LEU A 85 20.00 25.53 -5.74
N ALA A 86 20.84 24.50 -5.87
CA ALA A 86 22.27 24.61 -5.56
C ALA A 86 22.99 25.64 -6.47
N ILE A 87 22.62 25.70 -7.75
CA ILE A 87 23.13 26.72 -8.68
C ILE A 87 22.70 28.12 -8.20
N VAL A 88 21.42 28.31 -7.89
CA VAL A 88 20.90 29.61 -7.45
C VAL A 88 21.52 30.07 -6.14
N GLU A 89 21.67 29.17 -5.16
CA GLU A 89 22.30 29.47 -3.87
C GLU A 89 23.77 29.86 -4.02
N HIS A 90 24.53 29.15 -4.87
CA HIS A 90 25.91 29.52 -5.15
C HIS A 90 26.02 30.92 -5.77
N HIS A 91 25.15 31.25 -6.71
CA HIS A 91 25.20 32.53 -7.42
C HIS A 91 24.71 33.70 -6.57
N ASN A 92 23.74 33.50 -5.68
CA ASN A 92 23.25 34.53 -4.76
C ASN A 92 24.37 35.16 -3.91
N LEU A 93 25.41 34.37 -3.56
CA LEU A 93 26.55 34.82 -2.76
C LEU A 93 27.53 35.73 -3.51
N ILE A 94 27.58 35.64 -4.84
CA ILE A 94 28.62 36.27 -5.67
C ILE A 94 28.08 37.36 -6.61
N THR A 95 26.77 37.46 -6.75
CA THR A 95 26.10 38.44 -7.62
C THR A 95 26.00 39.83 -7.01
N SER A 96 25.92 40.84 -7.85
CA SER A 96 25.76 42.22 -7.41
C SER A 96 24.39 42.45 -6.77
N LYS A 97 24.31 43.44 -5.86
CA LYS A 97 23.06 43.91 -5.25
C LYS A 97 21.96 44.25 -6.26
N PHE A 98 22.34 44.60 -7.49
CA PHE A 98 21.39 44.99 -8.54
C PHE A 98 20.48 43.85 -8.99
N ILE A 99 20.98 42.61 -9.01
CA ILE A 99 20.19 41.44 -9.40
C ILE A 99 19.84 40.50 -8.24
N GLN A 100 20.37 40.79 -7.05
CA GLN A 100 20.22 39.94 -5.87
C GLN A 100 18.75 39.71 -5.49
N GLU A 101 17.90 40.74 -5.54
CA GLU A 101 16.46 40.61 -5.26
C GLU A 101 15.77 39.64 -6.23
N ARG A 102 16.20 39.63 -7.50
CA ARG A 102 15.62 38.77 -8.53
C ARG A 102 16.08 37.32 -8.39
N ILE A 103 17.33 37.11 -7.96
CA ILE A 103 17.85 35.79 -7.61
C ILE A 103 17.14 35.23 -6.38
N GLU A 104 16.90 36.07 -5.37
CA GLU A 104 16.17 35.63 -4.19
C GLU A 104 14.72 35.27 -4.53
N GLN A 105 14.05 36.02 -5.41
CA GLN A 105 12.73 35.62 -5.90
C GLN A 105 12.77 34.25 -6.58
N LEU A 106 13.70 34.04 -7.51
CA LEU A 106 13.86 32.75 -8.19
C LEU A 106 14.13 31.61 -7.20
N ARG A 107 14.91 31.86 -6.15
CA ARG A 107 15.15 30.90 -5.07
C ARG A 107 13.86 30.50 -4.36
N GLN A 108 13.01 31.48 -4.02
CA GLN A 108 11.72 31.19 -3.38
C GLN A 108 10.78 30.42 -4.32
N ASP A 109 10.78 30.75 -5.60
CA ASP A 109 9.97 30.06 -6.61
C ASP A 109 10.40 28.58 -6.77
N ILE A 110 11.71 28.31 -6.77
CA ILE A 110 12.27 26.94 -6.79
C ILE A 110 11.94 26.18 -5.50
N LEU A 111 12.04 26.82 -4.34
CA LEU A 111 11.69 26.20 -3.05
C LEU A 111 10.20 25.82 -3.00
N SER A 112 9.31 26.70 -3.46
CA SER A 112 7.88 26.40 -3.52
C SER A 112 7.59 25.20 -4.41
N LEU A 113 8.24 25.11 -5.58
CA LEU A 113 8.09 23.98 -6.49
C LEU A 113 8.64 22.68 -5.90
N LYS A 114 9.78 22.76 -5.19
CA LYS A 114 10.36 21.63 -4.45
C LYS A 114 9.38 21.07 -3.42
N ASP A 115 8.80 21.94 -2.59
CA ASP A 115 7.88 21.54 -1.52
C ASP A 115 6.60 20.89 -2.09
N GLU A 116 6.11 21.38 -3.24
CA GLU A 116 4.97 20.78 -3.96
C GLU A 116 5.28 19.37 -4.46
N VAL A 117 6.42 19.21 -5.15
CA VAL A 117 6.87 17.90 -5.67
C VAL A 117 7.11 16.89 -4.55
N GLU A 118 7.80 17.29 -3.48
CA GLU A 118 8.04 16.42 -2.31
C GLU A 118 6.74 15.99 -1.67
N SER A 119 5.76 16.90 -1.52
CA SER A 119 4.45 16.55 -0.95
C SER A 119 3.69 15.53 -1.79
N ILE A 120 3.77 15.61 -3.13
CA ILE A 120 3.16 14.63 -4.03
C ILE A 120 3.84 13.27 -3.88
N LEU A 121 5.17 13.24 -3.90
CA LEU A 121 5.96 12.01 -3.77
C LEU A 121 5.74 11.32 -2.41
N GLU A 122 5.68 12.07 -1.32
CA GLU A 122 5.42 11.53 0.02
C GLU A 122 4.06 10.84 0.08
N LYS A 123 2.99 11.50 -0.37
CA LYS A 123 1.64 10.93 -0.38
C LYS A 123 1.54 9.70 -1.27
N GLU A 124 2.23 9.69 -2.42
CA GLU A 124 2.26 8.53 -3.30
C GLU A 124 2.96 7.33 -2.64
N ASN A 125 4.10 7.58 -1.99
CA ASN A 125 4.87 6.55 -1.29
C ASN A 125 4.06 5.95 -0.14
N GLU A 126 3.36 6.79 0.63
CA GLU A 126 2.45 6.32 1.67
C GLU A 126 1.33 5.46 1.09
N THR A 127 0.69 5.93 0.02
CA THR A 127 -0.42 5.22 -0.63
C THR A 127 0.02 3.87 -1.18
N THR A 128 1.17 3.83 -1.87
CA THR A 128 1.77 2.60 -2.39
C THR A 128 2.14 1.62 -1.27
N SER A 129 2.70 2.12 -0.17
CA SER A 129 3.08 1.31 1.00
C SER A 129 1.85 0.66 1.66
N ILE A 130 0.76 1.41 1.82
CA ILE A 130 -0.50 0.89 2.34
C ILE A 130 -1.08 -0.17 1.40
N GLN A 131 -1.08 0.09 0.09
CA GLN A 131 -1.58 -0.87 -0.89
C GLN A 131 -0.81 -2.20 -0.87
N ILE A 132 0.52 -2.16 -0.83
CA ILE A 132 1.35 -3.38 -0.71
C ILE A 132 1.00 -4.17 0.56
N LYS A 133 0.77 -3.49 1.69
CA LYS A 133 0.36 -4.17 2.95
C LYS A 133 -1.00 -4.84 2.82
N ILE A 134 -1.95 -4.18 2.15
CA ILE A 134 -3.27 -4.76 1.88
C ILE A 134 -3.13 -6.00 0.99
N ASP A 135 -2.37 -5.91 -0.10
CA ASP A 135 -2.16 -7.03 -1.03
C ASP A 135 -1.50 -8.23 -0.33
N LEU A 136 -0.48 -7.99 0.50
CA LEU A 136 0.20 -9.04 1.29
C LEU A 136 -0.76 -9.70 2.29
N LEU A 137 -1.63 -8.93 2.95
CA LEU A 137 -2.63 -9.48 3.87
C LEU A 137 -3.70 -10.28 3.14
N ILE A 138 -4.15 -9.82 1.98
CA ILE A 138 -5.08 -10.56 1.11
C ILE A 138 -4.44 -11.88 0.68
N GLU A 139 -3.21 -11.86 0.21
CA GLU A 139 -2.47 -13.07 -0.19
C GLU A 139 -2.27 -14.03 0.99
N THR A 140 -1.91 -13.50 2.17
CA THR A 140 -1.76 -14.31 3.38
C THR A 140 -3.07 -14.98 3.78
N LEU A 141 -4.18 -14.23 3.75
CA LEU A 141 -5.51 -14.76 4.02
C LEU A 141 -5.93 -15.83 3.02
N GLN A 142 -5.68 -15.62 1.73
CA GLN A 142 -5.98 -16.59 0.68
C GLN A 142 -5.16 -17.87 0.86
N ASN A 143 -3.87 -17.76 1.17
CA ASN A 143 -3.02 -18.90 1.46
C ASN A 143 -3.47 -19.65 2.72
N GLU A 144 -3.88 -18.95 3.77
CA GLU A 144 -4.42 -19.57 4.98
C GLU A 144 -5.76 -20.26 4.71
N LEU A 145 -6.60 -19.71 3.84
CA LEU A 145 -7.83 -20.35 3.35
C LEU A 145 -7.52 -21.64 2.57
N ASP A 146 -6.57 -21.60 1.64
CA ASP A 146 -6.19 -22.75 0.81
C ASP A 146 -5.51 -23.87 1.61
N ARG A 147 -4.85 -23.52 2.72
CA ARG A 147 -4.20 -24.47 3.63
C ARG A 147 -5.14 -25.09 4.64
N GLN A 148 -6.40 -24.64 4.72
CA GLN A 148 -7.34 -25.26 5.65
C GLN A 148 -7.63 -26.70 5.25
N PRO A 149 -7.71 -27.63 6.22
CA PRO A 149 -8.10 -29.00 5.93
C PRO A 149 -9.53 -29.03 5.37
N THR A 150 -9.68 -29.29 4.08
CA THR A 150 -10.96 -29.68 3.48
C THR A 150 -11.39 -31.00 4.10
N PHE A 151 -12.29 -30.98 5.08
CA PHE A 151 -12.80 -32.16 5.79
C PHE A 151 -11.73 -33.23 6.07
N SER A 152 -10.79 -32.95 6.96
CA SER A 152 -9.83 -33.96 7.42
C SER A 152 -9.99 -34.24 8.91
N SER A 153 -9.42 -35.36 9.35
CA SER A 153 -9.37 -35.84 10.74
C SER A 153 -8.69 -34.89 11.75
N LEU A 154 -8.34 -33.67 11.34
CA LEU A 154 -7.65 -32.63 12.11
C LEU A 154 -8.57 -31.46 12.52
N LEU A 155 -9.82 -31.42 12.07
CA LEU A 155 -10.79 -30.45 12.54
C LEU A 155 -11.25 -30.83 13.95
N THR A 156 -10.85 -30.03 14.94
CA THR A 156 -11.26 -30.10 16.33
C THR A 156 -11.89 -28.77 16.72
N THR A 157 -12.59 -28.72 17.85
CA THR A 157 -13.12 -27.45 18.39
C THR A 157 -12.00 -26.41 18.55
N ASP A 158 -10.85 -26.81 19.10
CA ASP A 158 -9.72 -25.91 19.30
C ASP A 158 -9.11 -25.40 17.98
N THR A 159 -9.02 -26.24 16.95
CA THR A 159 -8.48 -25.79 15.65
C THR A 159 -9.47 -24.89 14.91
N PHE A 160 -10.77 -25.15 15.03
CA PHE A 160 -11.83 -24.28 14.51
C PHE A 160 -11.85 -22.91 15.21
N GLU A 161 -11.85 -22.87 16.54
CA GLU A 161 -11.86 -21.61 17.31
C GLU A 161 -10.64 -20.74 17.01
N ASN A 162 -9.45 -21.36 16.86
CA ASN A 162 -8.24 -20.65 16.47
C ASN A 162 -8.36 -20.06 15.05
N TYR A 163 -8.90 -20.81 14.09
CA TYR A 163 -9.12 -20.33 12.73
C TYR A 163 -10.13 -19.18 12.67
N GLU A 164 -11.25 -19.29 13.39
CA GLU A 164 -12.26 -18.23 13.47
C GLU A 164 -11.67 -16.95 14.06
N LYS A 165 -10.92 -17.08 15.17
CA LYS A 165 -10.25 -15.96 15.82
C LYS A 165 -9.22 -15.28 14.92
N LEU A 166 -8.38 -16.06 14.23
CA LEU A 166 -7.39 -15.51 13.29
C LEU A 166 -8.07 -14.80 12.13
N SER A 167 -9.12 -15.39 11.56
CA SER A 167 -9.91 -14.77 10.48
C SER A 167 -10.47 -13.41 10.89
N ILE A 168 -11.01 -13.29 12.11
CA ILE A 168 -11.50 -12.01 12.65
C ILE A 168 -10.37 -10.99 12.77
N ILE A 169 -9.20 -11.38 13.30
CA ILE A 169 -8.05 -10.48 13.48
C ILE A 169 -7.56 -9.94 12.13
N TYR A 170 -7.46 -10.80 11.12
CA TYR A 170 -7.04 -10.38 9.79
C TYR A 170 -8.06 -9.44 9.13
N LEU A 171 -9.35 -9.73 9.22
CA LEU A 171 -10.40 -8.83 8.71
C LEU A 171 -10.38 -7.47 9.41
N GLN A 172 -10.20 -7.44 10.73
CA GLN A 172 -10.03 -6.18 11.47
C GLN A 172 -8.81 -5.38 10.99
N SER A 173 -7.70 -6.07 10.73
CA SER A 173 -6.47 -5.45 10.24
C SER A 173 -6.65 -4.87 8.83
N ILE A 174 -7.37 -5.58 7.96
CA ILE A 174 -7.73 -5.12 6.62
C ILE A 174 -8.61 -3.88 6.67
N HIS A 175 -9.66 -3.86 7.50
CA HIS A 175 -10.49 -2.67 7.64
C HIS A 175 -9.74 -1.49 8.26
N GLN A 176 -8.77 -1.74 9.14
CA GLN A 176 -7.92 -0.67 9.64
C GLN A 176 -7.11 -0.04 8.51
N LEU A 177 -6.47 -0.86 7.66
CA LEU A 177 -5.70 -0.37 6.51
C LEU A 177 -6.59 0.30 5.45
N GLU A 178 -7.80 -0.21 5.23
CA GLU A 178 -8.81 0.42 4.37
C GLU A 178 -9.15 1.84 4.86
N ASN A 179 -9.37 2.02 6.17
CA ASN A 179 -9.64 3.33 6.77
C ASN A 179 -8.41 4.25 6.72
N GLU A 180 -7.20 3.71 6.90
CA GLU A 180 -5.96 4.47 6.76
C GLU A 180 -5.79 4.94 5.31
N LEU A 181 -6.04 4.06 4.33
CA LEU A 181 -6.01 4.39 2.91
C LEU A 181 -7.03 5.50 2.58
N GLU A 182 -8.27 5.38 3.05
CA GLU A 182 -9.31 6.40 2.83
C GLU A 182 -8.89 7.77 3.38
N LYS A 183 -8.27 7.81 4.57
CA LYS A 183 -7.74 9.06 5.15
C LYS A 183 -6.57 9.65 4.36
N THR A 184 -5.64 8.82 3.86
CA THR A 184 -4.54 9.31 3.02
C THR A 184 -5.08 9.90 1.72
N ILE A 185 -6.12 9.28 1.14
CA ILE A 185 -6.79 9.79 -0.06
C ILE A 185 -7.45 11.15 0.17
N GLU A 186 -8.07 11.36 1.33
CA GLU A 186 -8.68 12.65 1.69
C GLU A 186 -7.67 13.80 1.83
N GLN A 187 -6.38 13.51 2.02
CA GLN A 187 -5.32 14.52 2.15
C GLN A 187 -4.80 15.04 0.79
N PHE A 188 -5.22 14.44 -0.31
CA PHE A 188 -4.94 14.99 -1.64
C PHE A 188 -5.80 16.23 -1.87
N GLN A 189 -5.15 17.38 -2.10
CA GLN A 189 -5.84 18.62 -2.49
C GLN A 189 -6.32 18.56 -3.95
N ASP A 190 -5.72 17.69 -4.74
CA ASP A 190 -6.04 17.50 -6.15
C ASP A 190 -7.22 16.54 -6.34
N THR A 191 -8.24 17.03 -7.05
CA THR A 191 -9.48 16.28 -7.32
C THR A 191 -9.31 15.09 -8.27
N GLY A 192 -8.34 15.12 -9.17
CA GLY A 192 -8.04 14.03 -10.10
C GLY A 192 -7.34 12.85 -9.42
N LEU A 193 -6.29 13.10 -8.64
CA LEU A 193 -5.62 12.07 -7.83
C LEU A 193 -6.59 11.45 -6.82
N MET A 194 -7.36 12.29 -6.12
CA MET A 194 -8.38 11.80 -5.19
C MET A 194 -9.39 10.87 -5.89
N HIS A 195 -9.78 11.18 -7.13
CA HIS A 195 -10.70 10.33 -7.88
C HIS A 195 -10.06 8.99 -8.30
N GLN A 196 -8.78 9.00 -8.71
CA GLN A 196 -8.04 7.76 -9.01
C GLN A 196 -8.06 6.81 -7.82
N TYR A 197 -7.64 7.33 -6.68
CA TYR A 197 -7.46 6.53 -5.50
C TYR A 197 -8.78 6.09 -4.89
N ASN A 198 -9.83 6.89 -5.01
CA ASN A 198 -11.18 6.46 -4.67
C ASN A 198 -11.67 5.29 -5.54
N ASN A 199 -11.34 5.26 -6.83
CA ASN A 199 -11.68 4.12 -7.69
C ASN A 199 -10.91 2.86 -7.29
N GLN A 200 -9.62 2.99 -6.96
CA GLN A 200 -8.82 1.88 -6.43
C GLN A 200 -9.34 1.39 -5.08
N LEU A 201 -9.64 2.32 -4.15
CA LEU A 201 -10.27 2.02 -2.87
C LEU A 201 -11.61 1.29 -3.07
N SER A 202 -12.41 1.68 -4.07
CA SER A 202 -13.65 0.98 -4.38
C SER A 202 -13.41 -0.46 -4.87
N GLN A 203 -12.37 -0.72 -5.65
CA GLN A 203 -12.01 -2.07 -6.08
C GLN A 203 -11.52 -2.91 -4.89
N ILE A 204 -10.68 -2.34 -4.03
CA ILE A 204 -10.21 -2.96 -2.79
C ILE A 204 -11.41 -3.29 -1.89
N LYS A 205 -12.33 -2.34 -1.67
CA LYS A 205 -13.58 -2.54 -0.92
C LYS A 205 -14.39 -3.72 -1.47
N GLN A 206 -14.53 -3.82 -2.79
CA GLN A 206 -15.21 -4.96 -3.42
C GLN A 206 -14.49 -6.30 -3.19
N GLN A 207 -13.16 -6.32 -3.27
CA GLN A 207 -12.36 -7.53 -3.00
C GLN A 207 -12.48 -7.96 -1.53
N ILE A 208 -12.41 -7.01 -0.59
CA ILE A 208 -12.61 -7.25 0.84
C ILE A 208 -13.97 -7.90 1.08
N ILE A 209 -15.06 -7.32 0.54
CA ILE A 209 -16.41 -7.88 0.64
C ILE A 209 -16.47 -9.33 0.11
N GLN A 210 -15.81 -9.60 -1.01
CA GLN A 210 -15.79 -10.94 -1.58
C GLN A 210 -15.02 -11.95 -0.70
N ILE A 211 -13.91 -11.52 -0.11
CA ILE A 211 -13.12 -12.32 0.84
C ILE A 211 -13.92 -12.60 2.11
N GLU A 212 -14.58 -11.58 2.67
CA GLU A 212 -15.46 -11.73 3.83
C GLU A 212 -16.58 -12.74 3.59
N LEU A 213 -17.24 -12.65 2.43
CA LEU A 213 -18.28 -13.60 2.03
C LEU A 213 -17.74 -15.03 1.93
N ASN A 214 -16.53 -15.21 1.41
CA ASN A 214 -15.89 -16.51 1.28
C ASN A 214 -15.49 -17.08 2.65
N ILE A 215 -14.87 -16.28 3.51
CA ILE A 215 -14.50 -16.65 4.89
C ILE A 215 -15.76 -17.05 5.66
N LYS A 216 -16.83 -16.25 5.59
CA LYS A 216 -18.08 -16.54 6.28
C LYS A 216 -18.67 -17.87 5.85
N LYS A 217 -18.76 -18.13 4.54
CA LYS A 217 -19.23 -19.42 4.01
C LYS A 217 -18.36 -20.58 4.48
N HIS A 218 -17.04 -20.38 4.54
CA HIS A 218 -16.10 -21.41 4.97
C HIS A 218 -16.26 -21.72 6.46
N ILE A 219 -16.40 -20.70 7.31
CA ILE A 219 -16.68 -20.85 8.75
C ILE A 219 -18.00 -21.59 8.96
N GLU A 220 -19.08 -21.19 8.29
CA GLU A 220 -20.40 -21.85 8.39
C GLU A 220 -20.31 -23.33 8.01
N HIS A 221 -19.58 -23.64 6.93
CA HIS A 221 -19.36 -25.00 6.46
C HIS A 221 -18.54 -25.85 7.46
N LEU A 222 -17.44 -25.31 8.00
CA LEU A 222 -16.63 -26.00 9.01
C LEU A 222 -17.40 -26.22 10.32
N GLN A 223 -18.20 -25.23 10.74
CA GLN A 223 -19.05 -25.33 11.92
C GLN A 223 -20.08 -26.45 11.79
N GLN A 224 -20.73 -26.55 10.62
CA GLN A 224 -21.66 -27.64 10.33
C GLN A 224 -20.94 -29.00 10.37
N GLY A 225 -19.76 -29.11 9.77
CA GLY A 225 -18.94 -30.32 9.81
C GLY A 225 -18.56 -30.74 11.25
N LEU A 226 -18.21 -29.79 12.10
CA LEU A 226 -17.88 -30.05 13.51
C LEU A 226 -19.10 -30.58 14.29
N ILE A 227 -20.29 -30.02 14.05
CA ILE A 227 -21.54 -30.50 14.66
C ILE A 227 -21.81 -31.96 14.25
N GLU A 228 -21.67 -32.28 12.96
CA GLU A 228 -21.89 -33.63 12.44
C GLU A 228 -20.88 -34.64 13.03
N GLN A 229 -19.61 -34.25 13.15
CA GLN A 229 -18.58 -35.06 13.78
C GLN A 229 -18.86 -35.33 15.26
N ASN A 230 -19.29 -34.32 16.01
CA ASN A 230 -19.67 -34.49 17.42
C ASN A 230 -20.87 -35.44 17.58
N ILE A 231 -21.87 -35.35 16.70
CA ILE A 231 -23.01 -36.29 16.69
C ILE A 231 -22.52 -37.72 16.41
N LEU A 232 -21.60 -37.90 15.46
CA LEU A 232 -21.05 -39.21 15.13
C LEU A 232 -20.23 -39.79 16.30
N GLN A 233 -19.39 -38.99 16.95
CA GLN A 233 -18.61 -39.41 18.12
C GLN A 233 -19.52 -39.84 19.27
N ASN A 234 -20.60 -39.09 19.55
CA ASN A 234 -21.58 -39.47 20.57
C ASN A 234 -22.26 -40.80 20.23
N LYS A 235 -22.62 -41.04 18.96
CA LYS A 235 -23.19 -42.33 18.53
C LYS A 235 -22.19 -43.48 18.71
N ILE A 236 -20.93 -43.28 18.35
CA ILE A 236 -19.86 -44.28 18.54
C ILE A 236 -19.68 -44.57 20.03
N HIS A 237 -19.67 -43.54 20.88
CA HIS A 237 -19.56 -43.70 22.33
C HIS A 237 -20.68 -44.57 22.90
N LEU A 238 -21.94 -44.30 22.52
CA LEU A 238 -23.09 -45.11 22.92
C LEU A 238 -22.96 -46.57 22.45
N ILE A 239 -22.50 -46.80 21.21
CA ILE A 239 -22.26 -48.16 20.69
C ILE A 239 -21.17 -48.88 21.51
N ILE A 240 -20.10 -48.17 21.89
CA ILE A 240 -19.03 -48.74 22.73
C ILE A 240 -19.58 -49.10 24.11
N GLU A 241 -20.40 -48.25 24.72
CA GLU A 241 -21.07 -48.56 26.00
C GLU A 241 -21.97 -49.79 25.89
N ASP A 242 -22.79 -49.88 24.83
CA ASP A 242 -23.65 -51.04 24.57
C ASP A 242 -22.84 -52.34 24.36
N LEU A 243 -21.71 -52.26 23.64
CA LEU A 243 -20.80 -53.38 23.44
C LEU A 243 -20.15 -53.84 24.75
N ASN A 244 -19.72 -52.90 25.59
CA ASN A 244 -19.14 -53.19 26.91
C ASN A 244 -20.17 -53.84 27.85
N ASP A 245 -21.44 -53.39 27.84
CA ASP A 245 -22.51 -54.04 28.60
C ASP A 245 -22.80 -55.47 28.08
N CYS A 246 -22.83 -55.64 26.75
CA CYS A 246 -22.96 -56.97 26.15
C CYS A 246 -21.81 -57.91 26.53
N GLU A 247 -20.58 -57.43 26.52
CA GLU A 247 -19.38 -58.18 26.91
C GLU A 247 -19.46 -58.58 28.40
N SER A 248 -19.85 -57.65 29.28
CA SER A 248 -20.02 -57.94 30.70
C SER A 248 -21.10 -59.00 30.95
N ARG A 249 -22.24 -58.91 30.27
CA ARG A 249 -23.32 -59.92 30.35
C ARG A 249 -22.87 -61.28 29.82
N LEU A 250 -22.13 -61.33 28.72
CA LEU A 250 -21.59 -62.58 28.17
C LEU A 250 -20.59 -63.21 29.15
N THR A 251 -19.67 -62.42 29.68
CA THR A 251 -18.67 -62.85 30.66
C THR A 251 -19.35 -63.46 31.89
N ASN A 252 -20.33 -62.76 32.47
CA ASN A 252 -21.11 -63.26 33.62
C ASN A 252 -21.83 -64.59 33.32
N ARG A 253 -22.39 -64.75 32.11
CA ARG A 253 -23.05 -66.01 31.70
C ARG A 253 -22.06 -67.15 31.52
N ILE A 254 -20.88 -66.87 30.97
CA ILE A 254 -19.79 -67.85 30.81
C ILE A 254 -19.35 -68.32 32.20
N THR A 255 -19.03 -67.40 33.11
CA THR A 255 -18.60 -67.71 34.47
C THR A 255 -19.66 -68.52 35.24
N MET A 256 -20.94 -68.17 35.12
CA MET A 256 -22.02 -68.98 35.72
C MET A 256 -22.08 -70.40 35.15
N LYS A 257 -21.91 -70.56 33.83
CA LYS A 257 -21.92 -71.88 33.21
C LYS A 257 -20.71 -72.71 33.60
N GLU A 258 -19.52 -72.10 33.70
CA GLU A 258 -18.31 -72.75 34.19
C GLU A 258 -18.54 -73.27 35.61
N TYR A 259 -19.07 -72.44 36.51
CA TYR A 259 -19.42 -72.84 37.87
C TYR A 259 -20.44 -73.99 37.92
N GLN A 260 -21.48 -73.96 37.07
CA GLN A 260 -22.47 -75.04 36.98
C GLN A 260 -21.87 -76.35 36.45
N ILE A 261 -20.88 -76.28 35.56
CA ILE A 261 -20.16 -77.46 35.06
C ILE A 261 -19.27 -78.04 36.16
N GLU A 262 -18.53 -77.20 36.88
CA GLU A 262 -17.70 -77.62 38.01
C GLU A 262 -18.53 -78.32 39.09
N GLN A 263 -19.70 -77.77 39.46
CA GLN A 263 -20.61 -78.40 40.41
C GLN A 263 -21.16 -79.76 39.97
N LYS A 264 -21.26 -80.02 38.65
CA LYS A 264 -21.73 -81.31 38.12
C LYS A 264 -20.63 -82.36 37.99
N LEU A 265 -19.37 -81.94 38.10
CA LEU A 265 -18.19 -82.81 38.00
C LEU A 265 -17.66 -83.24 39.39
N GLN A 266 -18.18 -82.65 40.47
CA GLN A 266 -17.97 -83.08 41.86
C GLN A 266 -19.06 -84.05 42.31
#